data_AF-A0A848GK41-F1
#
_entry.id   AF-A0A848GK41-F1
#
_cell.length_a   1.000
_cell.length_b   1.000
_cell.length_c   1.000
_cell.angle_alpha   90.00
_cell.angle_beta   90.00
_cell.angle_gamma   90.00
#
_symmetry.space_group_name_H-M   'P 1'
#
loop_
_entity.id
_entity.type
_entity.pdbx_description
1 polymer ?
#
loop_
_entity_poly.entity_id
_entity_poly.type
_entity_poly.pdbx_seq_one_letter_code
_entity_poly.pdbx_strand_id
1 'polypeptide(L)'
;MEKGWVKIFSSDRPFEAEIVKGMLADNGITAVLINRQSSSYNITLPGQAELYVHEKEEQIAKDLVHNHNNLPTGDPNEVSE
;
A
#
# COMPACT_ATOMS: atom_id res chain seq x y z
N MET A 1 -6.56 -8.37 -10.83
CA MET A 1 -5.20 -7.82 -11.01
C MET A 1 -4.50 -8.67 -12.04
N GLU A 2 -3.79 -8.07 -13.00
CA GLU A 2 -2.94 -8.83 -13.92
C GLU A 2 -1.94 -9.70 -13.14
N LYS A 3 -1.55 -10.83 -13.74
CA LYS A 3 -0.48 -11.67 -13.20
C LYS A 3 0.78 -10.81 -13.05
N GLY A 4 1.38 -10.81 -11.86
CA GLY A 4 2.65 -10.12 -11.60
C GLY A 4 2.58 -8.91 -10.67
N TRP A 5 1.39 -8.46 -10.24
CA TRP A 5 1.25 -7.40 -9.24
C TRP A 5 0.86 -7.95 -7.87
N VAL A 6 1.58 -7.55 -6.84
CA VAL A 6 1.39 -7.99 -5.45
C VAL A 6 1.17 -6.80 -4.54
N LYS A 7 0.19 -6.95 -3.63
CA LYS A 7 -0.11 -5.93 -2.63
C LYS A 7 0.98 -5.93 -1.56
N ILE A 8 1.55 -4.76 -1.27
CA ILE A 8 2.62 -4.60 -0.27
C ILE A 8 2.25 -3.67 0.88
N PHE A 9 1.21 -2.84 0.71
CA PHE A 9 0.74 -1.94 1.74
C PHE A 9 -0.75 -1.62 1.53
N SER A 10 -1.48 -1.37 2.60
CA SER A 10 -2.83 -0.80 2.54
C SER A 10 -3.09 0.08 3.76
N SER A 11 -3.80 1.18 3.56
CA SER A 11 -4.21 2.08 4.65
C SER A 11 -5.59 2.68 4.36
N ASP A 12 -6.33 2.97 5.42
CA ASP A 12 -7.60 3.69 5.40
C ASP A 12 -7.39 5.21 5.26
N ARG A 13 -6.12 5.64 5.26
CA ARG A 13 -5.69 7.01 5.06
C ARG A 13 -4.92 7.10 3.74
N PRO A 14 -5.55 7.55 2.63
CA PRO A 14 -4.93 7.56 1.30
C PRO A 14 -3.61 8.32 1.21
N PHE A 15 -3.42 9.35 2.03
CA PHE A 15 -2.17 10.12 2.03
C PHE A 15 -0.98 9.27 2.50
N GLU A 16 -1.18 8.28 3.37
CA GLU A 16 -0.11 7.39 3.83
C GLU A 16 0.37 6.50 2.71
N ALA A 17 -0.58 6.00 1.93
CA ALA A 17 -0.28 5.22 0.74
C ALA A 17 0.52 6.04 -0.28
N GLU A 18 0.20 7.33 -0.48
CA GLU A 18 1.00 8.23 -1.32
C GLU A 18 2.41 8.47 -0.77
N ILE A 19 2.58 8.62 0.55
CA ILE A 19 3.91 8.76 1.17
C ILE A 19 4.75 7.49 0.92
N VAL A 20 4.18 6.31 1.15
CA VAL A 20 4.86 5.03 0.89
C VAL A 20 5.23 4.91 -0.59
N LYS A 21 4.32 5.28 -1.50
CA LYS A 21 4.57 5.26 -2.94
C LYS A 21 5.72 6.19 -3.34
N GLY A 22 5.79 7.39 -2.76
CA GLY A 22 6.90 8.32 -2.96
C GLY A 22 8.24 7.71 -2.51
N MET A 23 8.28 7.14 -1.30
CA MET A 23 9.47 6.46 -0.77
C MET A 23 9.94 5.31 -1.67
N LEU A 24 9.01 4.50 -2.19
CA LEU A 24 9.34 3.42 -3.13
C LEU A 24 9.90 3.96 -4.44
N ALA A 25 9.31 5.03 -4.98
CA ALA A 25 9.77 5.67 -6.20
C ALA A 25 11.20 6.25 -6.04
N ASP A 26 11.51 6.85 -4.89
CA ASP A 26 12.85 7.36 -4.56
C ASP A 26 13.90 6.23 -4.50
N ASN A 27 13.47 5.00 -4.20
CA ASN A 27 14.30 3.78 -4.22
C ASN A 27 14.25 3.04 -5.58
N GLY A 28 13.65 3.63 -6.61
CA GLY A 28 13.58 3.07 -7.96
C GLY A 28 12.50 1.99 -8.15
N ILE A 29 11.60 1.80 -7.18
CA ILE A 29 10.54 0.80 -7.22
C ILE A 29 9.25 1.43 -7.74
N THR A 30 8.66 0.83 -8.76
CA THR A 30 7.41 1.34 -9.33
C THR A 30 6.22 0.76 -8.58
N ALA A 31 5.48 1.63 -7.89
CA ALA A 31 4.27 1.27 -7.18
C ALA A 31 3.00 1.87 -7.79
N VAL A 32 1.94 1.05 -7.86
CA VAL A 32 0.59 1.42 -8.31
C VAL A 32 -0.31 1.56 -7.10
N LEU A 33 -0.91 2.73 -6.94
CA LEU A 33 -1.90 3.02 -5.91
C LEU A 33 -3.31 2.79 -6.45
N ILE A 34 -4.10 1.99 -5.73
CA ILE A 34 -5.52 1.78 -5.99
C ILE A 34 -6.30 2.33 -4.80
N ASN A 35 -6.93 3.49 -4.98
CA ASN A 35 -7.79 4.08 -3.97
C ASN A 35 -9.22 3.51 -4.13
N ARG A 36 -9.63 2.64 -3.19
CA ARG A 36 -11.00 2.08 -3.18
C ARG A 36 -12.01 2.98 -2.49
N GLN A 37 -11.58 4.02 -1.77
CA GLN A 37 -12.44 4.98 -1.07
C GLN A 37 -13.18 5.94 -2.00
N SER A 38 -12.62 6.20 -3.19
CA SER A 38 -13.28 7.05 -4.19
C SER A 38 -14.43 6.34 -4.92
N SER A 39 -14.71 5.07 -4.61
CA SER A 39 -15.84 4.36 -5.21
C SER A 39 -17.17 4.78 -4.57
N SER A 40 -18.21 4.92 -5.40
CA SER A 40 -19.57 5.24 -4.97
C SER A 40 -20.27 4.10 -4.21
N TYR A 41 -19.62 2.94 -4.06
CA TYR A 41 -20.17 1.71 -3.46
C TYR A 41 -19.61 1.39 -2.05
N ASN A 42 -18.93 2.33 -1.39
CA ASN A 42 -18.37 2.15 -0.03
C ASN A 42 -19.43 2.14 1.08
N ILE A 43 -20.46 1.32 0.92
CA ILE A 43 -21.62 1.22 1.82
C ILE A 43 -21.42 0.15 2.90
N THR A 44 -20.53 -0.83 2.70
CA THR A 44 -20.44 -2.02 3.57
C THR A 44 -19.08 -2.22 4.24
N LEU A 45 -17.98 -1.70 3.68
CA LEU A 45 -16.65 -1.73 4.30
C LEU A 45 -15.95 -0.40 4.02
N PRO A 46 -15.16 0.14 4.96
CA PRO A 46 -14.30 1.28 4.68
C PRO A 46 -13.35 0.90 3.54
N GLY A 47 -13.46 1.61 2.41
CA GLY A 47 -12.53 1.46 1.31
C GLY A 47 -11.10 1.69 1.80
N GLN A 48 -10.14 1.01 1.20
CA GLN A 48 -8.72 1.14 1.53
C GLN A 48 -7.95 1.69 0.33
N ALA A 49 -6.89 2.41 0.60
CA ALA A 49 -5.87 2.77 -0.36
C ALA A 49 -4.83 1.65 -0.39
N GLU A 50 -4.76 0.90 -1.50
CA GLU A 50 -3.91 -0.28 -1.63
C GLU A 50 -2.72 0.01 -2.55
N LEU A 51 -1.52 -0.36 -2.13
CA LEU A 51 -0.29 -0.25 -2.93
C LEU A 51 0.12 -1.61 -3.48
N TYR A 52 0.45 -1.61 -4.77
CA TYR A 52 0.91 -2.78 -5.51
C TYR A 52 2.25 -2.50 -6.16
N VAL A 53 3.12 -3.51 -6.18
CA VAL A 53 4.40 -3.51 -6.94
C VAL A 53 4.48 -4.75 -7.81
N HIS A 54 5.43 -4.78 -8.74
CA HIS A 54 5.70 -6.00 -9.49
C HIS A 54 6.29 -7.07 -8.56
N GLU A 55 5.95 -8.34 -8.76
CA GLU A 55 6.42 -9.49 -7.95
C GLU A 55 7.96 -9.59 -7.83
N LYS A 56 8.68 -9.01 -8.79
CA LYS A 56 10.15 -8.98 -8.82
C LYS A 56 10.74 -8.04 -7.78
N GLU A 57 9.95 -7.05 -7.34
CA GLU A 57 10.34 -6.01 -6.40
C GLU A 57 9.69 -6.22 -5.03
N GLU A 58 8.86 -7.26 -4.87
CA GLU A 58 8.05 -7.51 -3.68
C GLU A 58 8.86 -7.52 -2.40
N GLN A 59 9.95 -8.30 -2.37
CA GLN A 59 10.75 -8.49 -1.16
C GLN A 59 11.40 -7.17 -0.73
N ILE A 60 12.03 -6.47 -1.68
CA ILE A 60 12.71 -5.19 -1.41
C ILE A 60 11.69 -4.14 -0.98
N ALA A 61 10.53 -4.07 -1.63
CA ALA A 61 9.46 -3.14 -1.28
C ALA A 61 8.92 -3.40 0.13
N LYS A 62 8.66 -4.67 0.49
CA LYS A 62 8.23 -5.06 1.84
C LYS A 62 9.28 -4.69 2.88
N ASP A 63 10.55 -4.95 2.61
CA ASP A 63 11.62 -4.62 3.54
C ASP A 63 11.74 -3.10 3.75
N LEU A 64 11.59 -2.29 2.69
CA LEU A 64 11.58 -0.83 2.80
C LEU A 64 10.38 -0.32 3.59
N VAL A 65 9.19 -0.88 3.37
CA VAL A 65 7.97 -0.50 4.09
C VAL A 65 8.05 -0.87 5.58
N HIS A 66 8.56 -2.06 5.92
CA HIS A 66 8.69 -2.50 7.32
C HIS A 66 9.83 -1.81 8.07
N ASN A 67 10.94 -1.51 7.41
CA ASN A 67 12.11 -0.91 8.06
C ASN A 67 12.02 0.63 8.19
N HIS A 68 11.10 1.28 7.46
CA HIS A 68 10.86 2.71 7.64
C HIS A 68 10.05 2.96 8.93
N ASN A 69 10.76 3.07 10.05
CA ASN A 69 10.26 3.37 11.40
C ASN A 69 9.57 4.77 11.53
N ASN A 70 9.29 5.44 10.40
CA ASN A 70 8.79 6.81 10.27
C ASN A 70 7.58 6.94 9.34
N LEU A 71 7.09 5.86 8.76
CA LEU A 71 5.78 5.88 8.13
C LEU A 71 4.73 5.83 9.25
N PRO A 72 3.62 6.59 9.17
CA PRO A 72 2.46 6.30 9.99
C PRO A 72 1.87 4.99 9.47
N THR A 73 2.53 3.87 9.78
CA THR A 73 2.09 2.56 9.35
C THR A 73 0.85 2.24 10.17
N GLY A 74 -0.31 2.29 9.51
CA GLY A 74 -1.41 1.41 9.91
C GLY A 74 -0.82 0.02 10.13
N ASP A 75 -1.08 -0.54 11.30
CA ASP A 75 -0.37 -1.70 11.81
C ASP A 75 -0.46 -2.85 10.78
N PRO A 76 0.68 -3.39 10.28
CA PRO A 76 0.68 -4.50 9.33
C PRO A 76 0.03 -5.78 9.89
N ASN A 77 -0.29 -5.82 11.18
CA ASN A 77 -0.99 -6.88 11.89
C ASN A 77 -2.32 -6.43 12.53
N GLU A 78 -2.94 -5.33 12.10
CA GLU A 78 -4.28 -4.95 12.59
C GLU A 78 -5.31 -6.00 12.13
N VAL A 79 -5.46 -7.05 12.94
CA VAL A 79 -6.61 -7.93 12.92
C VAL A 79 -7.76 -7.12 13.53
N SER A 80 -8.72 -6.74 12.69
CA SER A 80 -9.99 -6.18 13.16
C SER A 80 -10.64 -7.19 14.12
N GLU A 81 -10.76 -6.83 15.40
CA GLU A 81 -11.58 -7.57 16.38
C GLU A 81 -13.06 -7.64 15.96
#